data_AF-A0A3N7CWK2-F1
#
_entry.id   AF-A0A3N7CWK2-F1
#
_cell.length_a   1.000
_cell.length_b   1.000
_cell.length_c   1.000
_cell.angle_alpha   90.00
_cell.angle_beta   90.00
_cell.angle_gamma   90.00
#
_symmetry.space_group_name_H-M   'P 1'
#
loop_
_entity.id
_entity.type
_entity.pdbx_description
1 polymer ?
#
loop_
_entity_poly.entity_id
_entity_poly.type
_entity_poly.pdbx_seq_one_letter_code
_entity_poly.pdbx_strand_id
1 'polypeptide(L)'
;MSRLRIQQLGFCLIALLLITGCSKVEYLKVDSPAYLRVFNNLNYEKTLDGKDQEVPFLAMLIDPVMDEKGMPVSTAILGDFLDQRAPYAPPYPSHVGNSTSVNNPEYPGKEDVLVAPVLNGFDLSSWAQVPSGKHRIVFMFRPKNTVPFFNLEPRLKTKVLIDTIIVLQEKEVYTLNVLQKDYQSKKNGVLLRHENFYKLPLSDSLVYVNFYNLSAKGYWEADYIEKGGNIGSKGALGDGIRDRMNVFYSLYRKTSTESMLSNYSGKYLGEIKRNTGEPDVSPYYSFPLFADPLSNGIHTNIWQRLDLLAPGMDPYSKPYSGIDKTTDNNWAPISCFSNGTVPLDYIRGDENYVLLPNMIVNIHSGIYNPRSFATVNTIEIVNGKAYLTTIQRKYAAPIYK
;
A
#
# COMPACT_ATOMS: atom_id res chain seq x y z
N MET A 1 -42.90 -60.21 -6.40
CA MET A 1 -41.53 -59.98 -5.87
C MET A 1 -40.61 -59.17 -6.81
N SER A 2 -41.06 -58.63 -7.95
CA SER A 2 -40.19 -57.92 -8.91
C SER A 2 -40.08 -56.40 -8.73
N ARG A 3 -41.11 -55.72 -8.23
CA ARG A 3 -41.09 -54.23 -8.05
C ARG A 3 -40.19 -53.74 -6.91
N LEU A 4 -40.09 -54.50 -5.82
CA LEU A 4 -39.26 -54.12 -4.66
C LEU A 4 -37.75 -54.12 -5.00
N ARG A 5 -37.31 -55.04 -5.86
CA ARG A 5 -35.91 -55.14 -6.31
C ARG A 5 -35.51 -54.01 -7.26
N ILE A 6 -36.43 -53.51 -8.07
CA ILE A 6 -36.18 -52.38 -9.00
C ILE A 6 -36.05 -51.07 -8.23
N GLN A 7 -36.88 -50.85 -7.20
CA GLN A 7 -36.77 -49.68 -6.33
C GLN A 7 -35.47 -49.69 -5.51
N GLN A 8 -35.05 -50.85 -5.00
CA GLN A 8 -33.77 -51.01 -4.30
C GLN A 8 -32.57 -50.77 -5.23
N LEU A 9 -32.64 -51.22 -6.49
CA LEU A 9 -31.59 -50.95 -7.49
C LEU A 9 -31.50 -49.45 -7.83
N GLY A 10 -32.65 -48.79 -8.01
CA GLY A 10 -32.72 -47.35 -8.29
C GLY A 10 -32.17 -46.51 -7.14
N PHE A 11 -32.48 -46.89 -5.90
CA PHE A 11 -31.96 -46.20 -4.70
C PHE A 11 -30.44 -46.38 -4.56
N CYS A 12 -29.91 -47.57 -4.87
CA CYS A 12 -28.46 -47.81 -4.87
C CYS A 12 -27.74 -47.01 -5.97
N LEU A 13 -28.34 -46.86 -7.14
CA LEU A 13 -27.76 -46.09 -8.26
C LEU A 13 -27.70 -44.59 -7.96
N ILE A 14 -28.76 -44.04 -7.34
CA ILE A 14 -28.82 -42.64 -6.89
C ILE A 14 -27.82 -42.41 -5.75
N ALA A 15 -27.71 -43.36 -4.81
CA ALA A 15 -26.72 -43.28 -3.73
C ALA A 15 -25.29 -43.29 -4.29
N LEU A 16 -24.98 -44.12 -5.29
CA LEU A 16 -23.68 -44.16 -5.97
C LEU A 16 -23.35 -42.88 -6.74
N LEU A 17 -24.34 -42.23 -7.36
CA LEU A 17 -24.18 -40.93 -8.03
C LEU A 17 -23.93 -39.77 -7.06
N LEU A 18 -24.32 -39.91 -5.78
CA LEU A 18 -24.07 -38.90 -4.76
C LEU A 18 -22.67 -39.00 -4.12
N ILE A 19 -21.93 -40.11 -4.31
CA ILE A 19 -20.58 -40.30 -3.75
C ILE A 19 -19.46 -39.90 -4.73
N THR A 20 -19.78 -39.70 -6.02
CA THR A 20 -18.80 -39.29 -7.04
C THR A 20 -18.52 -37.78 -7.07
N GLY A 21 -19.14 -37.01 -6.17
CA GLY A 21 -18.97 -35.56 -6.04
C GLY A 21 -17.81 -35.11 -5.13
N CYS A 22 -16.80 -35.94 -4.86
CA CYS A 22 -15.57 -35.48 -4.23
C CYS A 22 -14.79 -34.63 -5.24
N SER A 23 -15.05 -33.31 -5.27
CA SER A 23 -14.16 -32.37 -5.95
C SER A 23 -12.78 -32.51 -5.31
N LYS A 24 -11.82 -33.08 -6.05
CA LYS A 24 -10.42 -33.02 -5.69
C LYS A 24 -10.04 -31.54 -5.71
N VAL A 25 -9.96 -30.93 -4.52
CA VAL A 25 -9.41 -29.60 -4.38
C VAL A 25 -7.92 -29.73 -4.66
N GLU A 26 -7.52 -29.44 -5.89
CA GLU A 26 -6.12 -29.26 -6.20
C GLU A 26 -5.68 -27.97 -5.54
N TYR A 27 -5.08 -28.10 -4.36
CA TYR A 27 -4.41 -26.99 -3.71
C TYR A 27 -3.29 -26.54 -4.65
N LEU A 28 -3.46 -25.35 -5.24
CA LEU A 28 -2.36 -24.66 -5.89
C LEU A 28 -1.19 -24.61 -4.88
N LYS A 29 0.00 -25.01 -5.32
CA LYS A 29 1.21 -24.98 -4.49
C LYS A 29 2.33 -24.34 -5.30
N VAL A 30 3.07 -23.44 -4.65
CA VAL A 30 4.34 -22.92 -5.15
C VAL A 30 5.43 -23.55 -4.29
N ASP A 31 6.31 -24.36 -4.88
CA ASP A 31 7.27 -25.17 -4.13
C ASP A 31 8.38 -24.33 -3.44
N SER A 32 8.82 -23.25 -4.08
CA SER A 32 9.82 -22.30 -3.55
C SER A 32 9.33 -20.87 -3.70
N PRO A 33 8.35 -20.42 -2.88
CA PRO A 33 7.72 -19.12 -3.04
C PRO A 33 8.60 -17.99 -2.50
N ALA A 34 8.60 -16.87 -3.21
CA ALA A 34 8.83 -15.54 -2.68
C ALA A 34 7.49 -14.82 -2.49
N TYR A 35 7.46 -13.75 -1.70
CA TYR A 35 6.23 -13.03 -1.38
C TYR A 35 6.25 -11.63 -1.98
N LEU A 36 5.34 -11.34 -2.92
CA LEU A 36 5.35 -10.10 -3.69
C LEU A 36 4.04 -9.32 -3.52
N ARG A 37 4.16 -8.04 -3.17
CA ARG A 37 3.08 -7.04 -3.24
C ARG A 37 3.48 -5.97 -4.24
N VAL A 38 2.55 -5.53 -5.08
CA VAL A 38 2.83 -4.57 -6.15
C VAL A 38 1.89 -3.37 -6.07
N PHE A 39 2.45 -2.18 -6.22
CA PHE A 39 1.72 -0.93 -6.27
C PHE A 39 1.98 -0.20 -7.58
N ASN A 40 0.92 0.37 -8.15
CA ASN A 40 1.03 1.34 -9.22
C ASN A 40 1.00 2.76 -8.64
N ASN A 41 2.18 3.36 -8.52
CA ASN A 41 2.37 4.70 -7.94
C ASN A 41 2.42 5.78 -9.01
N LEU A 42 2.04 5.50 -10.27
CA LEU A 42 1.87 6.53 -11.28
C LEU A 42 0.63 7.36 -10.98
N ASN A 43 0.84 8.50 -10.32
CA ASN A 43 -0.24 9.29 -9.71
C ASN A 43 -0.60 10.57 -10.48
N TYR A 44 -0.12 10.71 -11.71
CA TYR A 44 -0.44 11.82 -12.59
C TYR A 44 -1.89 11.71 -13.10
N GLU A 45 -2.51 12.86 -13.34
CA GLU A 45 -3.86 12.97 -13.89
C GLU A 45 -3.78 13.51 -15.31
N LYS A 46 -4.73 13.09 -16.15
CA LYS A 46 -4.79 13.53 -17.53
C LYS A 46 -5.37 14.94 -17.59
N THR A 47 -4.53 15.94 -17.79
CA THR A 47 -4.94 17.34 -18.00
C THR A 47 -5.24 17.60 -19.48
N LEU A 48 -5.81 18.77 -19.80
CA LEU A 48 -6.01 19.20 -21.20
C LEU A 48 -4.68 19.27 -21.97
N ASP A 49 -3.61 19.70 -21.29
CA ASP A 49 -2.26 19.75 -21.84
C ASP A 49 -1.61 18.35 -21.96
N GLY A 50 -2.05 17.40 -21.13
CA GLY A 50 -1.65 15.99 -21.12
C GLY A 50 -2.59 15.05 -21.86
N LYS A 51 -3.42 15.54 -22.80
CA LYS A 51 -4.47 14.75 -23.48
C LYS A 51 -3.96 13.50 -24.23
N ASP A 52 -2.67 13.45 -24.55
CA ASP A 52 -2.05 12.32 -25.23
C ASP A 52 -1.37 11.35 -24.25
N GLN A 53 -1.33 11.69 -22.95
CA GLN A 53 -0.77 10.82 -21.92
C GLN A 53 -1.68 9.60 -21.68
N GLU A 54 -1.06 8.44 -21.54
CA GLU A 54 -1.74 7.20 -21.19
C GLU A 54 -2.28 7.28 -19.76
N VAL A 55 -3.52 6.81 -19.58
CA VAL A 55 -4.10 6.64 -18.25
C VAL A 55 -3.26 5.60 -17.49
N PRO A 56 -2.84 5.87 -16.24
CA PRO A 56 -2.02 4.95 -15.44
C PRO A 56 -2.86 3.77 -14.91
N PHE A 57 -3.35 2.96 -15.84
CA PHE A 57 -4.13 1.74 -15.62
C PHE A 57 -3.41 0.60 -16.33
N LEU A 58 -2.92 -0.36 -15.55
CA LEU A 58 -1.87 -1.27 -15.99
C LEU A 58 -2.32 -2.73 -15.98
N ALA A 59 -1.67 -3.54 -16.79
CA ALA A 59 -1.57 -4.98 -16.62
C ALA A 59 -0.12 -5.33 -16.29
N MET A 60 0.06 -6.19 -15.28
CA MET A 60 1.34 -6.76 -14.89
C MET A 60 1.44 -8.19 -15.41
N LEU A 61 2.49 -8.48 -16.16
CA LEU A 61 2.78 -9.80 -16.72
C LEU A 61 4.11 -10.29 -16.15
N ILE A 62 4.12 -11.42 -15.43
CA ILE A 62 5.34 -12.10 -14.98
C ILE A 62 5.56 -13.33 -15.86
N ASP A 63 6.76 -13.40 -16.43
CA ASP A 63 7.21 -14.36 -17.43
C ASP A 63 6.23 -14.49 -18.61
N PRO A 64 6.04 -13.39 -19.38
CA PRO A 64 5.17 -13.41 -20.56
C PRO A 64 5.77 -14.23 -21.70
N VAL A 65 4.92 -14.98 -22.40
CA VAL A 65 5.22 -15.58 -23.70
C VAL A 65 4.79 -14.60 -24.78
N MET A 66 5.74 -14.25 -25.66
CA MET A 66 5.51 -13.34 -26.79
C MET A 66 5.31 -14.14 -28.08
N ASP A 67 4.47 -13.66 -28.98
CA ASP A 67 4.40 -14.16 -30.36
C ASP A 67 5.52 -13.60 -31.24
N GLU A 68 5.55 -14.03 -32.50
CA GLU A 68 6.53 -13.57 -33.51
C GLU A 68 6.52 -12.05 -33.75
N LYS A 69 5.43 -11.37 -33.36
CA LYS A 69 5.26 -9.91 -33.49
C LYS A 69 5.62 -9.17 -32.20
N GLY A 70 6.12 -9.88 -31.19
CA GLY A 70 6.46 -9.32 -29.88
C GLY A 70 5.25 -9.01 -29.00
N MET A 71 4.07 -9.55 -29.33
CA MET A 71 2.84 -9.34 -28.56
C MET A 71 2.68 -10.43 -27.49
N PRO A 72 2.28 -10.09 -26.26
CA PRO A 72 2.04 -11.09 -25.23
C PRO A 72 0.80 -11.94 -25.55
N VAL A 73 0.98 -13.26 -25.57
CA VAL A 73 -0.11 -14.24 -25.79
C VAL A 73 -0.51 -14.98 -24.53
N SER A 74 0.41 -15.13 -23.57
CA SER A 74 0.15 -15.69 -22.24
C SER A 74 1.21 -15.20 -21.25
N THR A 75 1.02 -15.49 -19.97
CA THR A 75 1.97 -15.15 -18.90
C THR A 75 1.82 -16.16 -17.75
N ALA A 76 2.88 -16.38 -16.97
CA ALA A 76 2.79 -17.26 -15.81
C ALA A 76 1.93 -16.67 -14.69
N ILE A 77 2.08 -15.37 -14.43
CA ILE A 77 1.26 -14.64 -13.46
C ILE A 77 0.77 -13.34 -14.09
N LEU A 78 -0.53 -13.10 -13.98
CA LEU A 78 -1.20 -11.88 -14.43
C LEU A 78 -1.70 -11.11 -13.19
N GLY A 79 -1.32 -9.84 -13.08
CA GLY A 79 -2.02 -8.87 -12.24
C GLY A 79 -2.78 -7.92 -13.17
N ASP A 80 -4.08 -8.14 -13.34
CA ASP A 80 -4.88 -7.36 -14.27
C ASP A 80 -5.56 -6.18 -13.56
N PHE A 81 -6.06 -5.22 -14.33
CA PHE A 81 -6.81 -4.05 -13.84
C PHE A 81 -6.08 -3.25 -12.73
N LEU A 82 -4.75 -3.22 -12.75
CA LEU A 82 -3.92 -2.55 -11.75
C LEU A 82 -4.08 -1.03 -11.87
N ASP A 83 -4.96 -0.48 -11.03
CA ASP A 83 -5.30 0.94 -10.98
C ASP A 83 -4.28 1.71 -10.14
N GLN A 84 -4.42 3.03 -10.11
CA GLN A 84 -3.65 3.87 -9.21
C GLN A 84 -3.84 3.40 -7.76
N ARG A 85 -2.74 3.39 -7.01
CA ARG A 85 -2.73 3.02 -5.60
C ARG A 85 -3.67 3.90 -4.76
N ALA A 86 -4.38 3.26 -3.83
CA ALA A 86 -5.17 3.94 -2.81
C ALA A 86 -4.27 4.58 -1.72
N PRO A 87 -4.66 5.71 -1.10
CA PRO A 87 -3.86 6.37 -0.05
C PRO A 87 -3.53 5.48 1.16
N TYR A 88 -4.32 4.44 1.40
CA TYR A 88 -4.13 3.49 2.49
C TYR A 88 -4.19 2.04 2.00
N ALA A 89 -3.18 1.27 2.40
CA ALA A 89 -3.06 -0.15 2.20
C ALA A 89 -3.13 -0.85 3.58
N PRO A 90 -4.31 -1.37 3.98
CA PRO A 90 -4.52 -1.95 5.31
C PRO A 90 -3.75 -3.27 5.52
N PRO A 91 -3.67 -3.76 6.77
CA PRO A 91 -3.00 -5.02 7.11
C PRO A 91 -3.62 -6.26 6.48
N TYR A 92 -4.94 -6.24 6.28
CA TYR A 92 -5.67 -7.32 5.63
C TYR A 92 -6.20 -6.81 4.29
N PRO A 93 -6.27 -7.67 3.25
CA PRO A 93 -6.87 -7.30 1.98
C PRO A 93 -8.31 -6.81 2.18
N SER A 94 -8.53 -5.50 2.09
CA SER A 94 -9.87 -4.89 2.28
C SER A 94 -10.80 -5.13 1.10
N HIS A 95 -10.24 -5.58 -0.03
CA HIS A 95 -10.92 -5.59 -1.32
C HIS A 95 -11.42 -6.97 -1.75
N VAL A 96 -10.93 -8.06 -1.14
CA VAL A 96 -11.40 -9.42 -1.42
C VAL A 96 -12.83 -9.57 -0.88
N GLY A 97 -13.77 -9.95 -1.75
CA GLY A 97 -15.16 -10.22 -1.38
C GLY A 97 -16.04 -8.99 -1.04
N ASN A 98 -15.46 -7.79 -1.01
CA ASN A 98 -16.16 -6.57 -0.55
C ASN A 98 -16.37 -5.49 -1.63
N SER A 99 -15.93 -5.73 -2.88
CA SER A 99 -16.02 -4.76 -3.98
C SER A 99 -16.46 -5.43 -5.29
N THR A 100 -17.39 -4.79 -6.01
CA THR A 100 -17.84 -5.21 -7.35
C THR A 100 -17.02 -4.61 -8.50
N SER A 101 -16.08 -3.70 -8.18
CA SER A 101 -15.22 -3.07 -9.18
C SER A 101 -14.04 -3.98 -9.54
N VAL A 102 -13.74 -4.10 -10.83
CA VAL A 102 -12.55 -4.80 -11.35
C VAL A 102 -11.25 -4.07 -11.02
N ASN A 103 -11.29 -2.77 -10.71
CA ASN A 103 -10.09 -1.98 -10.48
C ASN A 103 -9.38 -2.43 -9.21
N ASN A 104 -8.10 -2.75 -9.35
CA ASN A 104 -7.28 -3.29 -8.29
C ASN A 104 -6.19 -2.28 -7.89
N PRO A 105 -6.25 -1.63 -6.72
CA PRO A 105 -5.30 -0.59 -6.34
C PRO A 105 -3.90 -1.14 -5.99
N GLU A 106 -3.78 -2.47 -5.85
CA GLU A 106 -2.54 -3.19 -5.55
C GLU A 106 -2.65 -4.65 -5.98
N TYR A 107 -1.54 -5.33 -6.22
CA TYR A 107 -1.51 -6.79 -6.40
C TYR A 107 -0.91 -7.45 -5.13
N PRO A 108 -1.47 -8.57 -4.62
CA PRO A 108 -2.62 -9.30 -5.14
C PRO A 108 -3.95 -8.55 -4.99
N GLY A 109 -4.14 -7.76 -3.92
CA GLY A 109 -5.33 -6.93 -3.73
C GLY A 109 -6.63 -7.72 -3.83
N LYS A 110 -7.32 -7.61 -4.97
CA LYS A 110 -8.58 -8.31 -5.30
C LYS A 110 -8.42 -9.67 -6.00
N GLU A 111 -7.22 -9.99 -6.47
CA GLU A 111 -6.97 -11.20 -7.26
C GLU A 111 -7.11 -12.46 -6.40
N ASP A 112 -7.70 -13.49 -6.98
CA ASP A 112 -7.76 -14.83 -6.39
C ASP A 112 -6.47 -15.59 -6.69
N VAL A 113 -5.47 -15.38 -5.84
CA VAL A 113 -4.16 -16.02 -5.93
C VAL A 113 -3.74 -16.60 -4.60
N LEU A 114 -2.77 -17.51 -4.61
CA LEU A 114 -2.14 -17.97 -3.39
C LEU A 114 -1.45 -16.79 -2.70
N VAL A 115 -1.86 -16.50 -1.48
CA VAL A 115 -1.26 -15.45 -0.65
C VAL A 115 -0.22 -16.02 0.29
N ALA A 116 0.70 -15.16 0.72
CA ALA A 116 1.77 -15.53 1.64
C ALA A 116 1.21 -15.95 3.02
N PRO A 117 1.87 -16.89 3.70
CA PRO A 117 1.45 -17.35 5.01
C PRO A 117 1.76 -16.30 6.09
N VAL A 118 1.34 -16.59 7.33
CA VAL A 118 1.83 -15.87 8.50
C VAL A 118 3.33 -16.14 8.65
N LEU A 119 4.15 -15.09 8.67
CA LEU A 119 5.61 -15.19 8.78
C LEU A 119 6.08 -14.42 10.03
N ASN A 120 6.68 -15.13 10.99
CA ASN A 120 7.12 -14.57 12.28
C ASN A 120 6.02 -13.74 12.99
N GLY A 121 4.78 -14.22 12.93
CA GLY A 121 3.61 -13.60 13.54
C GLY A 121 2.96 -12.49 12.71
N PHE A 122 3.58 -12.04 11.61
CA PHE A 122 2.99 -11.07 10.68
C PHE A 122 2.05 -11.76 9.71
N ASP A 123 0.84 -11.22 9.55
CA ASP A 123 -0.06 -11.65 8.50
C ASP A 123 0.39 -11.06 7.16
N LEU A 124 0.73 -11.92 6.21
CA LEU A 124 1.18 -11.53 4.87
C LEU A 124 0.13 -11.83 3.79
N SER A 125 -1.15 -11.95 4.15
CA SER A 125 -2.24 -12.19 3.19
C SER A 125 -2.36 -11.13 2.09
N SER A 126 -1.75 -9.95 2.27
CA SER A 126 -1.63 -8.92 1.22
C SER A 126 -0.40 -9.09 0.31
N TRP A 127 0.31 -10.20 0.35
CA TRP A 127 1.41 -10.55 -0.56
C TRP A 127 1.06 -11.84 -1.31
N ALA A 128 1.29 -11.86 -2.62
CA ALA A 128 1.10 -13.06 -3.42
C ALA A 128 2.33 -13.98 -3.30
N GLN A 129 2.12 -15.30 -3.38
CA GLN A 129 3.19 -16.26 -3.60
C GLN A 129 3.56 -16.26 -5.07
N VAL A 130 4.82 -15.93 -5.35
CA VAL A 130 5.42 -15.96 -6.69
C VAL A 130 6.59 -16.94 -6.63
N PRO A 131 6.87 -17.75 -7.67
CA PRO A 131 8.08 -18.56 -7.69
C PRO A 131 9.33 -17.69 -7.40
N SER A 132 10.30 -18.23 -6.68
CA SER A 132 11.60 -17.58 -6.52
C SER A 132 12.47 -17.80 -7.76
N GLY A 133 13.43 -16.90 -8.00
CA GLY A 133 14.32 -16.92 -9.15
C GLY A 133 14.39 -15.60 -9.88
N LYS A 134 14.83 -15.66 -11.14
CA LYS A 134 14.86 -14.50 -12.05
C LYS A 134 13.59 -14.52 -12.88
N HIS A 135 12.85 -13.41 -12.86
CA HIS A 135 11.59 -13.27 -13.59
C HIS A 135 11.63 -12.08 -14.50
N ARG A 136 11.11 -12.23 -15.72
CA ARG A 136 10.83 -11.09 -16.59
C ARG A 136 9.48 -10.52 -16.19
N ILE A 137 9.44 -9.24 -15.85
CA ILE A 137 8.22 -8.54 -15.51
C ILE A 137 7.97 -7.42 -16.51
N VAL A 138 6.75 -7.41 -17.06
CA VAL A 138 6.31 -6.41 -18.03
C VAL A 138 5.07 -5.71 -17.47
N PHE A 139 5.13 -4.38 -17.39
CA PHE A 139 3.96 -3.56 -17.15
C PHE A 139 3.52 -2.95 -18.47
N MET A 140 2.24 -3.10 -18.79
CA MET A 140 1.65 -2.56 -20.01
C MET A 140 0.48 -1.66 -19.67
N PHE A 141 0.35 -0.56 -20.42
CA PHE A 141 -0.87 0.24 -20.36
C PHE A 141 -2.03 -0.56 -20.95
N ARG A 142 -3.19 -0.43 -20.33
CA ARG A 142 -4.43 -1.01 -20.84
C ARG A 142 -5.58 0.01 -20.74
N PRO A 143 -6.60 -0.10 -21.60
CA PRO A 143 -7.78 0.74 -21.49
C PRO A 143 -8.53 0.47 -20.18
N LYS A 144 -9.14 1.52 -19.62
CA LYS A 144 -10.03 1.44 -18.47
C LYS A 144 -11.38 0.88 -18.90
N ASN A 145 -11.49 -0.45 -18.94
CA ASN A 145 -12.69 -1.22 -19.25
C ASN A 145 -12.73 -2.48 -18.39
N THR A 146 -13.71 -3.36 -18.62
CA THR A 146 -13.90 -4.61 -17.87
C THR A 146 -13.39 -5.85 -18.62
N VAL A 147 -12.79 -5.68 -19.80
CA VAL A 147 -12.32 -6.80 -20.62
C VAL A 147 -10.97 -7.30 -20.09
N PRO A 148 -10.79 -8.61 -19.80
CA PRO A 148 -9.51 -9.16 -19.37
C PRO A 148 -8.39 -8.89 -20.38
N PHE A 149 -7.17 -8.67 -19.90
CA PHE A 149 -6.06 -8.19 -20.72
C PHE A 149 -5.82 -9.02 -22.00
N PHE A 150 -5.74 -10.35 -21.89
CA PHE A 150 -5.49 -11.21 -23.07
C PHE A 150 -6.66 -11.26 -24.06
N ASN A 151 -7.87 -10.90 -23.63
CA ASN A 151 -9.08 -10.81 -24.46
C ASN A 151 -9.23 -9.45 -25.16
N LEU A 152 -8.33 -8.50 -24.89
CA LEU A 152 -8.31 -7.21 -25.60
C LEU A 152 -7.92 -7.39 -27.07
N GLU A 153 -8.47 -6.53 -27.93
CA GLU A 153 -8.03 -6.40 -29.32
C GLU A 153 -6.51 -6.18 -29.39
N PRO A 154 -5.78 -6.81 -30.34
CA PRO A 154 -4.33 -6.73 -30.40
C PRO A 154 -3.75 -5.31 -30.33
N ARG A 155 -4.40 -4.33 -30.98
CA ARG A 155 -3.96 -2.92 -30.96
C ARG A 155 -3.89 -2.30 -29.56
N LEU A 156 -4.67 -2.82 -28.61
CA LEU A 156 -4.77 -2.33 -27.23
C LEU A 156 -3.74 -3.00 -26.29
N LYS A 157 -2.97 -3.98 -26.78
CA LYS A 157 -1.96 -4.74 -26.03
C LYS A 157 -0.53 -4.38 -26.46
N THR A 158 -0.32 -3.20 -27.06
CA THR A 158 0.96 -2.81 -27.69
C THR A 158 1.82 -1.89 -26.83
N LYS A 159 1.22 -1.21 -25.86
CA LYS A 159 1.87 -0.12 -25.11
C LYS A 159 2.58 -0.65 -23.87
N VAL A 160 3.85 -1.01 -24.03
CA VAL A 160 4.74 -1.37 -22.92
C VAL A 160 5.14 -0.12 -22.15
N LEU A 161 4.92 -0.14 -20.84
CA LEU A 161 5.40 0.88 -19.91
C LEU A 161 6.80 0.54 -19.40
N ILE A 162 6.98 -0.68 -18.90
CA ILE A 162 8.23 -1.21 -18.34
C ILE A 162 8.38 -2.66 -18.78
N ASP A 163 9.60 -3.05 -19.17
CA ASP A 163 10.03 -4.42 -19.40
C ASP A 163 11.39 -4.60 -18.74
N THR A 164 11.45 -5.41 -17.68
CA THR A 164 12.67 -5.56 -16.87
C THR A 164 12.74 -6.95 -16.25
N ILE A 165 13.92 -7.28 -15.70
CA ILE A 165 14.11 -8.47 -14.87
C ILE A 165 14.06 -8.08 -13.40
N ILE A 166 13.41 -8.91 -12.59
CA ILE A 166 13.49 -8.89 -11.13
C ILE A 166 14.07 -10.21 -10.62
N VAL A 167 14.67 -10.17 -9.43
CA VAL A 167 15.22 -11.36 -8.78
C VAL A 167 14.56 -11.50 -7.41
N LEU A 168 13.93 -12.66 -7.19
CA LEU A 168 13.21 -12.96 -5.96
C LEU A 168 13.88 -14.14 -5.26
N GLN A 169 14.25 -13.95 -4.00
CA GLN A 169 14.81 -15.03 -3.18
C GLN A 169 13.69 -15.81 -2.49
N GLU A 170 13.91 -17.10 -2.28
CA GLU A 170 12.95 -17.99 -1.61
C GLU A 170 12.63 -17.50 -0.18
N LYS A 171 11.35 -17.49 0.17
CA LYS A 171 10.80 -17.09 1.49
C LYS A 171 11.13 -15.66 1.91
N GLU A 172 11.47 -14.80 0.96
CA GLU A 172 11.72 -13.39 1.20
C GLU A 172 10.51 -12.52 0.79
N VAL A 173 10.34 -11.38 1.47
CA VAL A 173 9.19 -10.48 1.28
C VAL A 173 9.61 -9.27 0.47
N TYR A 174 8.81 -8.91 -0.53
CA TYR A 174 9.09 -7.82 -1.44
C TYR A 174 7.89 -6.89 -1.63
N THR A 175 8.20 -5.60 -1.77
CA THR A 175 7.26 -4.60 -2.27
C THR A 175 7.79 -4.01 -3.56
N LEU A 176 7.04 -4.14 -4.64
CA LEU A 176 7.37 -3.58 -5.94
C LEU A 176 6.53 -2.33 -6.20
N ASN A 177 7.16 -1.19 -6.37
CA ASN A 177 6.50 0.05 -6.77
C ASN A 177 6.75 0.31 -8.25
N VAL A 178 5.71 0.61 -9.01
CA VAL A 178 5.79 1.19 -10.36
C VAL A 178 5.72 2.70 -10.21
N LEU A 179 6.77 3.43 -10.62
CA LEU A 179 6.85 4.87 -10.41
C LEU A 179 7.50 5.62 -11.57
N GLN A 180 7.20 6.92 -11.64
CA GLN A 180 7.95 7.87 -12.45
C GLN A 180 9.28 8.18 -11.75
N LYS A 181 10.39 7.92 -12.42
CA LYS A 181 11.75 8.12 -11.90
C LYS A 181 12.24 9.56 -12.07
N ASP A 182 11.82 10.19 -13.16
CA ASP A 182 12.23 11.54 -13.54
C ASP A 182 11.02 12.30 -14.09
N TYR A 183 10.79 13.48 -13.52
CA TYR A 183 9.57 14.26 -13.77
C TYR A 183 9.62 15.00 -15.10
N GLN A 184 10.79 15.45 -15.55
CA GLN A 184 10.93 16.21 -16.79
C GLN A 184 10.89 15.28 -18.00
N SER A 185 11.72 14.23 -18.00
CA SER A 185 11.77 13.24 -19.10
C SER A 185 10.58 12.27 -19.09
N LYS A 186 9.76 12.30 -18.04
CA LYS A 186 8.66 11.36 -17.78
C LYS A 186 9.10 9.89 -17.75
N LYS A 187 10.39 9.61 -17.49
CA LYS A 187 10.93 8.26 -17.43
C LYS A 187 10.27 7.46 -16.31
N ASN A 188 9.75 6.28 -16.64
CA ASN A 188 9.14 5.36 -15.68
C ASN A 188 10.08 4.19 -15.36
N GLY A 189 9.83 3.51 -14.24
CA GLY A 189 10.57 2.32 -13.84
C GLY A 189 10.00 1.67 -12.58
N VAL A 190 10.66 0.62 -12.10
CA VAL A 190 10.26 -0.07 -10.87
C VAL A 190 11.25 0.14 -9.73
N LEU A 191 10.78 0.07 -8.50
CA LEU A 191 11.60 -0.09 -7.30
C LEU A 191 11.15 -1.37 -6.60
N LEU A 192 12.00 -2.38 -6.56
CA LEU A 192 11.77 -3.61 -5.81
C LEU A 192 12.48 -3.49 -4.45
N ARG A 193 11.71 -3.27 -3.38
CA ARG A 193 12.24 -3.28 -2.03
C ARG A 193 12.23 -4.69 -1.46
N HIS A 194 13.33 -5.05 -0.81
CA HIS A 194 13.48 -6.29 -0.07
C HIS A 194 13.12 -6.04 1.40
N GLU A 195 11.84 -6.21 1.74
CA GLU A 195 11.30 -5.89 3.06
C GLU A 195 11.97 -6.72 4.15
N ASN A 196 12.21 -6.14 5.34
CA ASN A 196 12.93 -6.82 6.42
C ASN A 196 12.19 -6.87 7.76
N PHE A 197 11.00 -6.25 7.88
CA PHE A 197 10.26 -6.11 9.15
C PHE A 197 10.00 -7.45 9.86
N TYR A 198 9.78 -8.53 9.10
CA TYR A 198 9.51 -9.86 9.64
C TYR A 198 10.73 -10.51 10.27
N LYS A 199 11.93 -9.97 10.05
CA LYS A 199 13.19 -10.40 10.67
C LYS A 199 13.59 -9.55 11.86
N LEU A 200 12.90 -8.43 12.09
CA LEU A 200 13.25 -7.49 13.15
C LEU A 200 12.62 -7.90 14.49
N PRO A 201 13.32 -7.72 15.62
CA PRO A 201 12.80 -8.00 16.96
C PRO A 201 11.86 -6.88 17.45
N LEU A 202 10.73 -6.70 16.77
CA LEU A 202 9.78 -5.62 17.06
C LEU A 202 8.94 -5.93 18.32
N SER A 203 8.89 -4.98 19.25
CA SER A 203 8.11 -5.02 20.50
C SER A 203 6.64 -4.65 20.27
N ASP A 204 5.71 -5.37 20.91
CA ASP A 204 4.26 -5.07 20.86
C ASP A 204 3.87 -3.81 21.67
N SER A 205 4.81 -3.20 22.39
CA SER A 205 4.61 -1.95 23.13
C SER A 205 4.89 -0.70 22.29
N LEU A 206 5.42 -0.86 21.08
CA LEU A 206 5.88 0.21 20.21
C LEU A 206 5.20 0.10 18.84
N VAL A 207 4.82 1.24 18.28
CA VAL A 207 4.38 1.34 16.88
C VAL A 207 5.60 1.73 16.05
N TYR A 208 5.82 1.05 14.93
CA TYR A 208 6.98 1.28 14.06
C TYR A 208 6.56 1.94 12.76
N VAL A 209 7.43 2.80 12.22
CA VAL A 209 7.25 3.45 10.93
C VAL A 209 8.59 3.66 10.23
N ASN A 210 8.65 3.41 8.93
CA ASN A 210 9.73 3.88 8.06
C ASN A 210 9.20 4.83 6.98
N PHE A 211 10.12 5.55 6.35
CA PHE A 211 9.80 6.64 5.44
C PHE A 211 10.53 6.50 4.11
N TYR A 212 9.84 6.82 3.02
CA TYR A 212 10.41 6.89 1.68
C TYR A 212 9.90 8.10 0.92
N ASN A 213 10.81 8.90 0.36
CA ASN A 213 10.44 9.83 -0.69
C ASN A 213 10.66 9.11 -2.03
N LEU A 214 9.58 8.62 -2.61
CA LEU A 214 9.54 7.95 -3.92
C LEU A 214 9.22 8.92 -5.06
N SER A 215 9.27 10.23 -4.81
CA SER A 215 8.99 11.24 -5.83
C SER A 215 10.03 11.20 -6.94
N ALA A 216 9.57 11.53 -8.14
CA ALA A 216 10.41 11.64 -9.33
C ALA A 216 11.45 12.75 -9.14
N LYS A 217 12.66 12.54 -9.67
CA LYS A 217 13.67 13.60 -9.76
C LYS A 217 13.09 14.81 -10.50
N GLY A 218 13.31 16.01 -10.00
CA GLY A 218 12.80 17.23 -10.62
C GLY A 218 11.35 17.58 -10.24
N TYR A 219 10.65 16.73 -9.46
CA TYR A 219 9.24 16.99 -9.13
C TYR A 219 9.07 18.22 -8.25
N TRP A 220 9.86 18.35 -7.18
CA TRP A 220 9.69 19.47 -6.26
C TRP A 220 10.22 20.78 -6.87
N GLU A 221 11.18 20.71 -7.80
CA GLU A 221 11.71 21.87 -8.54
C GLU A 221 10.83 22.33 -9.72
N ALA A 222 9.91 21.49 -10.19
CA ALA A 222 9.08 21.83 -11.34
C ALA A 222 8.08 22.96 -11.03
N ASP A 223 7.50 23.56 -12.07
CA ASP A 223 6.51 24.61 -11.92
C ASP A 223 5.22 24.07 -11.27
N TYR A 224 4.60 24.89 -10.43
CA TYR A 224 3.38 24.54 -9.71
C TYR A 224 2.22 24.17 -10.64
N ILE A 225 2.08 24.87 -11.76
CA ILE A 225 1.01 24.65 -12.74
C ILE A 225 1.21 23.27 -13.40
N GLU A 226 2.46 22.90 -13.72
CA GLU A 226 2.77 21.60 -14.32
C GLU A 226 2.43 20.42 -13.39
N LYS A 227 2.48 20.63 -12.07
CA LYS A 227 2.11 19.64 -11.05
C LYS A 227 0.60 19.43 -10.89
N GLY A 228 -0.21 20.17 -11.65
CA GLY A 228 -1.67 20.15 -11.59
C GLY A 228 -2.27 21.14 -10.59
N GLY A 229 -1.49 22.08 -10.06
CA GLY A 229 -1.95 23.12 -9.15
C GLY A 229 -2.53 22.61 -7.82
N ASN A 230 -3.38 23.43 -7.19
CA ASN A 230 -3.97 23.19 -5.86
C ASN A 230 -5.06 22.11 -5.93
N ILE A 231 -4.67 20.86 -6.15
CA ILE A 231 -5.57 19.71 -5.97
C ILE A 231 -5.78 19.58 -4.45
N GLY A 232 -6.94 20.07 -3.98
CA GLY A 232 -7.27 20.42 -2.59
C GLY A 232 -7.27 19.31 -1.53
N SER A 233 -6.53 18.22 -1.73
CA SER A 233 -6.33 17.13 -0.78
C SER A 233 -4.86 16.79 -0.52
N LYS A 234 -3.92 17.50 -1.16
CA LYS A 234 -2.47 17.24 -1.04
C LYS A 234 -1.77 18.08 0.04
N GLY A 235 -2.45 19.07 0.64
CA GLY A 235 -1.82 19.99 1.60
C GLY A 235 -0.50 20.57 1.07
N ALA A 236 0.46 20.81 1.96
CA ALA A 236 1.80 21.28 1.63
C ALA A 236 2.59 20.29 0.75
N LEU A 237 2.23 19.00 0.79
CA LEU A 237 2.89 18.00 -0.04
C LEU A 237 2.62 18.23 -1.53
N GLY A 238 1.54 18.93 -1.90
CA GLY A 238 1.19 19.21 -3.29
C GLY A 238 2.31 19.88 -4.09
N ASP A 239 3.08 20.76 -3.46
CA ASP A 239 4.20 21.45 -4.11
C ASP A 239 5.44 20.54 -4.26
N GLY A 240 5.44 19.41 -3.55
CA GLY A 240 6.58 18.50 -3.38
C GLY A 240 7.36 18.79 -2.10
N ILE A 241 8.22 17.85 -1.73
CA ILE A 241 9.22 18.01 -0.66
C ILE A 241 10.61 17.83 -1.25
N ARG A 242 11.62 18.42 -0.61
CA ARG A 242 13.01 18.24 -1.01
C ARG A 242 13.42 16.77 -0.96
N ASP A 243 14.50 16.45 -1.67
CA ASP A 243 15.08 15.11 -1.71
C ASP A 243 15.48 14.57 -0.33
N ARG A 244 15.73 15.46 0.63
CA ARG A 244 16.08 15.09 2.01
C ARG A 244 15.29 15.96 2.97
N MET A 245 14.56 15.34 3.88
CA MET A 245 13.85 16.03 4.97
C MET A 245 14.09 15.31 6.29
N ASN A 246 14.12 16.07 7.37
CA ASN A 246 13.99 15.57 8.73
C ASN A 246 12.52 15.27 9.02
N VAL A 247 12.29 14.24 9.84
CA VAL A 247 10.96 13.86 10.31
C VAL A 247 10.89 14.14 11.80
N PHE A 248 9.96 15.00 12.20
CA PHE A 248 9.62 15.23 13.59
C PHE A 248 8.22 14.67 13.85
N TYR A 249 7.98 14.12 15.03
CA TYR A 249 6.67 13.58 15.39
C TYR A 249 6.10 14.27 16.62
N SER A 250 4.77 14.37 16.62
CA SER A 250 3.96 14.79 17.76
C SER A 250 2.84 13.80 18.04
N LEU A 251 2.56 13.53 19.32
CA LEU A 251 1.45 12.67 19.76
C LEU A 251 0.36 13.48 20.45
N TYR A 252 -0.91 13.15 20.22
CA TYR A 252 -2.07 13.93 20.71
C TYR A 252 -3.15 13.00 21.28
N ARG A 253 -3.92 13.46 22.28
CA ARG A 253 -4.96 12.66 22.98
C ARG A 253 -6.38 12.78 22.39
N LYS A 254 -6.69 13.87 21.68
CA LYS A 254 -8.03 14.23 21.19
C LYS A 254 -7.96 14.84 19.80
N THR A 255 -9.08 15.15 19.19
CA THR A 255 -9.22 15.75 17.84
C THR A 255 -8.79 17.23 17.76
N SER A 256 -7.77 17.63 18.53
CA SER A 256 -7.25 19.00 18.57
C SER A 256 -5.74 18.98 18.72
N THR A 257 -5.08 19.87 17.99
CA THR A 257 -3.63 20.14 18.10
C THR A 257 -3.25 20.70 19.47
N GLU A 258 -4.20 21.24 20.23
CA GLU A 258 -3.98 21.69 21.62
C GLU A 258 -3.83 20.52 22.60
N SER A 259 -4.24 19.30 22.21
CA SER A 259 -4.20 18.11 23.07
C SER A 259 -2.89 17.33 22.99
N MET A 260 -1.81 18.02 22.61
CA MET A 260 -0.49 17.45 22.42
C MET A 260 0.09 16.92 23.74
N LEU A 261 0.73 15.77 23.68
CA LEU A 261 1.50 15.22 24.80
C LEU A 261 2.85 15.96 24.89
N SER A 262 3.08 16.70 25.98
CA SER A 262 4.27 17.55 26.15
C SER A 262 5.59 16.79 25.92
N ASN A 263 5.73 15.58 26.46
CA ASN A 263 6.94 14.76 26.32
C ASN A 263 7.17 14.23 24.89
N TYR A 264 6.16 14.32 24.03
CA TYR A 264 6.20 13.84 22.66
C TYR A 264 5.92 14.96 21.67
N SER A 265 6.07 16.22 22.04
CA SER A 265 5.93 17.34 21.11
C SER A 265 7.21 17.49 20.29
N GLY A 266 7.06 17.61 18.96
CA GLY A 266 8.13 18.01 18.03
C GLY A 266 9.41 17.18 18.14
N LYS A 267 9.31 15.89 18.47
CA LYS A 267 10.49 15.05 18.70
C LYS A 267 11.09 14.61 17.38
N TYR A 268 12.40 14.73 17.24
CA TYR A 268 13.10 14.20 16.08
C TYR A 268 12.91 12.67 16.03
N LEU A 269 12.36 12.18 14.92
CA LEU A 269 12.15 10.77 14.68
C LEU A 269 13.27 10.19 13.82
N GLY A 270 13.63 10.91 12.76
CA GLY A 270 14.60 10.46 11.78
C GLY A 270 14.59 11.30 10.52
N GLU A 271 14.86 10.66 9.39
CA GLU A 271 15.00 11.32 8.09
C GLU A 271 14.30 10.52 7.00
N ILE A 272 13.80 11.25 5.99
CA ILE A 272 13.32 10.73 4.73
C ILE A 272 14.26 11.19 3.59
N LYS A 273 14.69 10.23 2.76
CA LYS A 273 15.53 10.45 1.58
C LYS A 273 14.79 10.05 0.31
N ARG A 274 15.06 10.77 -0.78
CA ARG A 274 14.59 10.39 -2.11
C ARG A 274 15.28 9.10 -2.53
N ASN A 275 14.49 8.06 -2.72
CA ASN A 275 14.96 6.78 -3.20
C ASN A 275 13.98 6.25 -4.25
N THR A 276 14.46 6.15 -5.48
CA THR A 276 13.71 5.56 -6.60
C THR A 276 14.49 4.43 -7.26
N GLY A 277 15.49 3.83 -6.62
CA GLY A 277 16.32 2.81 -7.27
C GLY A 277 17.00 1.82 -6.33
N GLU A 278 17.30 2.22 -5.11
CA GLU A 278 17.99 1.37 -4.14
C GLU A 278 16.99 0.42 -3.46
N PRO A 279 17.25 -0.90 -3.46
CA PRO A 279 16.32 -1.90 -2.92
C PRO A 279 16.26 -1.92 -1.38
N ASP A 280 17.21 -1.24 -0.72
CA ASP A 280 17.37 -1.27 0.72
C ASP A 280 16.20 -0.62 1.47
N VAL A 281 15.85 -1.24 2.59
CA VAL A 281 14.78 -0.79 3.48
C VAL A 281 15.27 0.33 4.38
N SER A 282 14.55 1.45 4.37
CA SER A 282 14.77 2.55 5.31
C SER A 282 14.60 2.06 6.75
N PRO A 283 15.40 2.57 7.71
CA PRO A 283 15.27 2.22 9.12
C PRO A 283 13.85 2.43 9.65
N TYR A 284 13.42 1.51 10.53
CA TYR A 284 12.19 1.68 11.30
C TYR A 284 12.46 2.52 12.54
N TYR A 285 11.65 3.55 12.72
CA TYR A 285 11.58 4.36 13.92
C TYR A 285 10.33 4.01 14.69
N SER A 286 10.25 4.41 15.96
CA SER A 286 9.15 3.98 16.81
C SER A 286 8.68 5.04 17.81
N PHE A 287 7.42 4.92 18.20
CA PHE A 287 6.84 5.62 19.34
C PHE A 287 5.99 4.66 20.19
N PRO A 288 5.72 4.97 21.47
CA PRO A 288 4.96 4.08 22.34
C PRO A 288 3.50 3.93 21.91
N LEU A 289 2.99 2.70 21.92
CA LEU A 289 1.56 2.41 21.69
C LEU A 289 0.69 3.11 22.74
N PHE A 290 1.11 3.05 24.00
CA PHE A 290 0.45 3.73 25.12
C PHE A 290 1.33 4.84 25.67
N ALA A 291 1.44 5.93 24.89
CA ALA A 291 2.22 7.09 25.27
C ALA A 291 1.56 7.97 26.35
N ASP A 292 0.24 7.83 26.54
CA ASP A 292 -0.51 8.58 27.54
C ASP A 292 -0.34 7.97 28.94
N PRO A 293 0.18 8.71 29.93
CA PRO A 293 0.24 8.26 31.33
C PRO A 293 -1.11 7.88 31.94
N LEU A 294 -2.22 8.36 31.37
CA LEU A 294 -3.57 8.01 31.81
C LEU A 294 -4.13 6.76 31.11
N SER A 295 -3.33 6.10 30.26
CA SER A 295 -3.76 4.89 29.56
C SER A 295 -3.92 3.72 30.52
N ASN A 296 -4.97 2.92 30.29
CA ASN A 296 -5.17 1.64 30.98
C ASN A 296 -4.44 0.47 30.30
N GLY A 297 -3.64 0.71 29.25
CA GLY A 297 -2.92 -0.32 28.49
C GLY A 297 -3.80 -1.24 27.63
N ILE A 298 -5.08 -0.93 27.47
CA ILE A 298 -6.03 -1.72 26.67
C ILE A 298 -6.38 -0.98 25.39
N HIS A 299 -6.76 0.28 25.52
CA HIS A 299 -7.26 1.09 24.41
C HIS A 299 -6.67 2.50 24.48
N THR A 300 -6.40 3.06 23.31
CA THR A 300 -5.93 4.42 23.13
C THR A 300 -6.50 5.05 21.85
N ASN A 301 -6.72 6.36 21.93
CA ASN A 301 -7.10 7.21 20.81
C ASN A 301 -5.98 8.18 20.44
N ILE A 302 -4.75 7.93 20.92
CA ILE A 302 -3.64 8.79 20.53
C ILE A 302 -3.45 8.74 19.01
N TRP A 303 -3.14 9.88 18.43
CA TRP A 303 -2.86 9.99 17.00
C TRP A 303 -1.55 10.75 16.78
N GLN A 304 -1.03 10.64 15.57
CA GLN A 304 0.32 11.10 15.24
C GLN A 304 0.26 12.22 14.22
N ARG A 305 1.04 13.27 14.46
CA ARG A 305 1.41 14.23 13.44
C ARG A 305 2.88 14.04 13.13
N LEU A 306 3.22 14.09 11.85
CA LEU A 306 4.58 14.02 11.34
C LEU A 306 4.86 15.31 10.59
N ASP A 307 5.81 16.10 11.07
CA ASP A 307 6.28 17.31 10.40
C ASP A 307 7.56 16.97 9.63
N LEU A 308 7.46 17.00 8.30
CA LEU A 308 8.61 16.90 7.41
C LEU A 308 9.22 18.29 7.28
N LEU A 309 10.48 18.44 7.64
CA LEU A 309 11.17 19.73 7.65
C LEU A 309 12.51 19.65 6.92
N ALA A 310 12.85 20.68 6.16
CA ALA A 310 14.17 20.75 5.54
C ALA A 310 15.27 20.70 6.62
N PRO A 311 16.44 20.08 6.34
CA PRO A 311 17.54 20.04 7.29
C PRO A 311 17.91 21.44 7.81
N GLY A 312 18.08 21.56 9.13
CA GLY A 312 18.38 22.84 9.79
C GLY A 312 17.17 23.63 10.27
N MET A 313 15.94 23.20 9.95
CA MET A 313 14.73 23.78 10.51
C MET A 313 14.31 23.10 11.81
N ASP A 314 13.63 23.88 12.65
CA ASP A 314 13.06 23.44 13.92
C ASP A 314 11.52 23.55 13.88
N PRO A 315 10.78 22.55 14.41
CA PRO A 315 9.33 22.51 14.32
C PRO A 315 8.60 23.64 15.06
N TYR A 316 9.25 24.33 15.99
CA TYR A 316 8.67 25.43 16.79
C TYR A 316 9.00 26.83 16.26
N SER A 317 10.02 26.94 15.40
CA SER A 317 10.50 28.22 14.86
C SER A 317 10.45 28.31 13.34
N LYS A 318 9.76 27.37 12.68
CA LYS A 318 9.51 27.42 11.23
C LYS A 318 8.68 28.66 10.85
N PRO A 319 8.93 29.29 9.69
CA PRO A 319 8.21 30.49 9.25
C PRO A 319 6.83 30.19 8.64
N TYR A 320 6.38 28.93 8.71
CA TYR A 320 5.14 28.45 8.07
C TYR A 320 4.09 28.10 9.12
N SER A 321 2.87 28.54 8.87
CA SER A 321 1.66 28.29 9.67
C SER A 321 0.84 27.12 9.10
N GLY A 322 -0.09 26.60 9.90
CA GLY A 322 -1.00 25.50 9.52
C GLY A 322 -1.84 25.71 8.26
N ILE A 323 -1.84 26.91 7.67
CA ILE A 323 -2.63 27.27 6.49
C ILE A 323 -1.76 27.62 5.26
N ASP A 324 -0.43 27.68 5.41
CA ASP A 324 0.48 28.14 4.35
C ASP A 324 0.76 27.06 3.31
N LYS A 325 -0.03 27.02 2.24
CA LYS A 325 0.09 26.00 1.19
C LYS A 325 1.44 26.01 0.46
N THR A 326 2.07 27.18 0.36
CA THR A 326 3.38 27.36 -0.27
C THR A 326 4.44 27.44 0.81
N THR A 327 5.19 26.35 0.96
CA THR A 327 6.21 26.20 2.02
C THR A 327 7.62 26.18 1.46
N ASP A 328 7.82 26.61 0.20
CA ASP A 328 9.08 26.49 -0.55
C ASP A 328 9.69 25.08 -0.48
N ASN A 329 8.81 24.08 -0.41
CA ASN A 329 9.13 22.66 -0.24
C ASN A 329 9.90 22.33 1.05
N ASN A 330 9.98 23.27 1.99
CA ASN A 330 10.75 23.18 3.23
C ASN A 330 9.95 22.58 4.38
N TRP A 331 8.62 22.50 4.25
CA TRP A 331 7.78 21.93 5.28
C TRP A 331 6.56 21.24 4.69
N ALA A 332 6.24 20.05 5.21
CA ALA A 332 4.95 19.43 4.94
C ALA A 332 4.48 18.57 6.12
N PRO A 333 3.27 18.81 6.65
CA PRO A 333 2.71 17.97 7.69
C PRO A 333 1.91 16.79 7.14
N ILE A 334 1.99 15.66 7.83
CA ILE A 334 1.16 14.47 7.64
C ILE A 334 0.49 14.16 8.98
N SER A 335 -0.83 14.04 8.98
CA SER A 335 -1.61 13.66 10.16
C SER A 335 -2.16 12.26 10.00
N CYS A 336 -1.78 11.35 10.89
CA CYS A 336 -2.27 9.97 10.96
C CYS A 336 -3.38 9.90 12.02
N PHE A 337 -4.63 10.10 11.60
CA PHE A 337 -5.76 10.28 12.52
C PHE A 337 -7.01 9.49 12.06
N SER A 338 -7.70 8.89 13.03
CA SER A 338 -8.93 8.11 12.81
C SER A 338 -8.75 7.09 11.66
N ASN A 339 -9.75 6.97 10.79
CA ASN A 339 -9.72 6.15 9.57
C ASN A 339 -9.15 6.89 8.35
N GLY A 340 -8.60 8.10 8.51
CA GLY A 340 -8.03 8.87 7.42
C GLY A 340 -9.05 9.54 6.48
N THR A 341 -10.35 9.51 6.80
CA THR A 341 -11.42 10.08 5.95
C THR A 341 -12.25 11.16 6.63
N VAL A 342 -11.74 11.74 7.73
CA VAL A 342 -12.44 12.87 8.37
C VAL A 342 -12.25 14.15 7.55
N PRO A 343 -13.19 15.12 7.63
CA PRO A 343 -13.01 16.43 7.00
C PRO A 343 -11.70 17.10 7.42
N LEU A 344 -11.06 17.86 6.51
CA LEU A 344 -9.77 18.51 6.78
C LEU A 344 -9.84 19.55 7.91
N ASP A 345 -10.99 20.18 8.11
CA ASP A 345 -11.28 21.12 9.21
C ASP A 345 -11.57 20.43 10.54
N TYR A 346 -11.65 19.10 10.56
CA TYR A 346 -11.96 18.33 11.76
C TYR A 346 -10.83 18.39 12.80
N ILE A 347 -9.57 18.50 12.35
CA ILE A 347 -8.43 18.79 13.21
C ILE A 347 -8.25 20.32 13.23
N ARG A 348 -8.80 20.97 14.27
CA ARG A 348 -8.75 22.44 14.38
C ARG A 348 -7.31 22.96 14.48
N GLY A 349 -7.03 24.06 13.76
CA GLY A 349 -5.76 24.80 13.84
C GLY A 349 -4.68 24.39 12.84
N ASP A 350 -5.01 23.50 11.89
CA ASP A 350 -4.13 23.10 10.80
C ASP A 350 -5.00 22.66 9.61
N GLU A 351 -4.72 23.14 8.42
CA GLU A 351 -5.49 22.84 7.20
C GLU A 351 -4.60 22.33 6.05
N ASN A 352 -3.29 22.35 6.27
CA ASN A 352 -2.29 22.14 5.24
C ASN A 352 -1.62 20.75 5.30
N TYR A 353 -2.26 19.80 5.98
CA TYR A 353 -1.74 18.45 6.16
C TYR A 353 -2.34 17.47 5.14
N VAL A 354 -1.59 16.40 4.87
CA VAL A 354 -2.18 15.19 4.28
C VAL A 354 -2.69 14.29 5.39
N LEU A 355 -3.95 13.88 5.27
CA LEU A 355 -4.60 12.98 6.21
C LEU A 355 -4.36 11.53 5.80
N LEU A 356 -3.83 10.74 6.72
CA LEU A 356 -3.72 9.28 6.64
C LEU A 356 -4.46 8.65 7.83
N PRO A 357 -4.83 7.36 7.75
CA PRO A 357 -5.34 6.64 8.91
C PRO A 357 -4.36 6.65 10.08
N ASN A 358 -4.89 6.47 11.29
CA ASN A 358 -4.07 6.31 12.49
C ASN A 358 -3.16 5.09 12.33
N MET A 359 -1.90 5.22 12.71
CA MET A 359 -0.96 4.10 12.69
C MET A 359 -1.28 3.07 13.79
N ILE A 360 -2.10 3.40 14.79
CA ILE A 360 -2.60 2.45 15.78
C ILE A 360 -3.91 1.83 15.29
N VAL A 361 -3.96 0.50 15.29
CA VAL A 361 -5.17 -0.25 14.91
C VAL A 361 -5.97 -0.62 16.16
N ASN A 362 -7.24 -0.23 16.17
CA ASN A 362 -8.21 -0.52 17.21
C ASN A 362 -9.25 -1.52 16.69
N ILE A 363 -9.25 -2.75 17.20
CA ILE A 363 -10.18 -3.81 16.78
C ILE A 363 -10.70 -4.61 17.99
N HIS A 364 -11.82 -5.31 17.82
CA HIS A 364 -12.27 -6.29 18.81
C HIS A 364 -11.28 -7.46 18.87
N SER A 365 -10.74 -7.76 20.05
CA SER A 365 -9.86 -8.91 20.25
C SER A 365 -9.98 -9.46 21.67
N GLY A 366 -10.16 -10.79 21.77
CA GLY A 366 -10.48 -11.43 23.04
C GLY A 366 -11.77 -10.84 23.62
N ILE A 367 -11.75 -10.49 24.91
CA ILE A 367 -12.89 -9.88 25.61
C ILE A 367 -13.03 -8.37 25.43
N TYR A 368 -12.06 -7.72 24.76
CA TYR A 368 -11.99 -6.27 24.68
C TYR A 368 -12.46 -5.75 23.32
N ASN A 369 -13.41 -4.82 23.33
CA ASN A 369 -13.97 -4.20 22.15
C ASN A 369 -14.08 -2.67 22.33
N PRO A 370 -13.15 -1.84 21.81
CA PRO A 370 -11.93 -2.20 21.08
C PRO A 370 -10.70 -2.45 21.98
N ARG A 371 -9.68 -3.10 21.40
CA ARG A 371 -8.29 -3.18 21.91
C ARG A 371 -7.33 -2.54 20.91
N SER A 372 -6.35 -1.80 21.42
CA SER A 372 -5.32 -1.15 20.61
C SER A 372 -4.10 -2.04 20.41
N PHE A 373 -3.54 -1.98 19.20
CA PHE A 373 -2.41 -2.81 18.82
C PHE A 373 -1.29 -2.02 18.17
N ALA A 374 -0.06 -2.44 18.47
CA ALA A 374 1.13 -2.05 17.74
C ALA A 374 1.04 -2.53 16.28
N THR A 375 1.69 -1.77 15.40
CA THR A 375 1.73 -2.04 13.97
C THR A 375 3.10 -1.67 13.41
N VAL A 376 3.37 -2.15 12.21
CA VAL A 376 4.53 -1.75 11.41
C VAL A 376 4.02 -1.00 10.21
N ASN A 377 4.49 0.23 10.04
CA ASN A 377 3.98 1.15 9.03
C ASN A 377 5.06 1.57 8.04
N THR A 378 4.63 1.91 6.85
CA THR A 378 5.46 2.52 5.83
C THR A 378 4.73 3.73 5.28
N ILE A 379 5.37 4.89 5.37
CA ILE A 379 4.89 6.12 4.75
C ILE A 379 5.73 6.40 3.50
N GLU A 380 5.05 6.45 2.37
CA GLU A 380 5.65 6.70 1.06
C GLU A 380 5.10 8.00 0.49
N ILE A 381 5.99 8.88 0.04
CA ILE A 381 5.62 10.13 -0.62
C ILE A 381 5.98 10.01 -2.08
N VAL A 382 4.98 10.10 -2.96
CA VAL A 382 5.16 10.00 -4.41
C VAL A 382 4.56 11.25 -5.02
N ASN A 383 5.37 12.10 -5.64
CA ASN A 383 4.93 13.25 -6.43
C ASN A 383 3.79 14.03 -5.73
N GLY A 384 4.05 14.42 -4.48
CA GLY A 384 3.14 15.22 -3.66
C GLY A 384 1.90 14.53 -3.09
N LYS A 385 1.79 13.19 -3.21
CA LYS A 385 0.81 12.38 -2.48
C LYS A 385 1.51 11.53 -1.42
N ALA A 386 0.89 11.34 -0.26
CA ALA A 386 1.36 10.41 0.76
C ALA A 386 0.51 9.13 0.76
N TYR A 387 1.16 8.02 1.05
CA TYR A 387 0.56 6.70 1.12
C TYR A 387 0.98 6.03 2.43
N LEU A 388 0.04 5.35 3.09
CA LEU A 388 0.29 4.54 4.28
C LEU A 388 0.09 3.06 3.94
N THR A 389 1.09 2.23 4.20
CA THR A 389 0.92 0.78 4.34
C THR A 389 1.03 0.43 5.81
N THR A 390 0.05 -0.31 6.33
CA THR A 390 0.09 -0.84 7.70
C THR A 390 0.16 -2.36 7.64
N ILE A 391 1.05 -2.92 8.44
CA ILE A 391 1.29 -4.34 8.60
C ILE A 391 1.05 -4.68 10.07
N GLN A 392 0.40 -5.80 10.32
CA GLN A 392 -0.04 -6.17 11.65
C GLN A 392 0.38 -7.60 11.98
N ARG A 393 0.69 -7.85 13.25
CA ARG A 393 0.80 -9.21 13.77
C ARG A 393 -0.60 -9.81 13.96
N LYS A 394 -0.69 -11.13 13.91
CA LYS A 394 -1.93 -11.85 14.19
C LYS A 394 -2.30 -11.73 15.67
N TYR A 395 -3.55 -11.40 15.95
CA TYR A 395 -4.08 -11.25 17.32
C TYR A 395 -5.14 -12.28 17.67
N ALA A 396 -5.46 -12.36 18.98
CA ALA A 396 -6.50 -13.25 19.47
C ALA A 396 -7.86 -12.90 18.84
N ALA A 397 -8.61 -13.92 18.41
CA ALA A 397 -9.93 -13.73 17.84
C ALA A 397 -10.90 -13.07 18.86
N PRO A 398 -11.93 -12.34 18.39
CA PRO A 398 -12.99 -11.81 19.25
C PRO A 398 -13.71 -12.89 20.05
N ILE A 399 -14.04 -12.61 21.31
CA ILE A 399 -14.91 -13.42 22.16
C ILE A 399 -16.20 -12.62 22.37
N TYR A 400 -17.24 -12.97 21.61
CA TYR A 400 -18.56 -12.41 21.79
C TYR A 400 -19.21 -13.05 23.02
N LYS A 401 -19.64 -12.21 23.98
CA LYS A 401 -20.41 -12.62 25.15
C LYS A 401 -21.87 -12.25 24.98
#